data_AF-A0A7R9UVQ0-F1
#
_entry.id   AF-A0A7R9UVQ0-F1
#
_cell.length_a   1.000
_cell.length_b   1.000
_cell.length_c   1.000
_cell.angle_alpha   90.00
_cell.angle_beta   90.00
_cell.angle_gamma   90.00
#
_symmetry.space_group_name_H-M   'P 1'
#
loop_
_entity.id
_entity.type
_entity.pdbx_description
1 polymer ?
#
loop_
_entity_poly.entity_id
_entity_poly.type
_entity_poly.pdbx_seq_one_letter_code
_entity_poly.pdbx_strand_id
1 'polypeptide(L)'
;MNVASMASPSVEAQVAAAVHCIFERWTALQLAIDNEWGGDHAGQHVGAFVDAALALVLRTERVYFDELADMLDGVLLEQFATQAEDDSVEQIAERLLDMHNEYRSGHAPTAAAVLVEAGTASATRAATPAKSRAIE
;
A
#
# COMPACT_ATOMS: atom_id res chain seq x y z
N MET A 1 -31.43 27.27 5.28
CA MET A 1 -30.48 26.55 4.40
C MET A 1 -29.26 26.24 5.23
N ASN A 2 -29.15 25.02 5.75
CA ASN A 2 -28.03 24.61 6.58
C ASN A 2 -26.87 24.26 5.64
N VAL A 3 -25.93 25.17 5.47
CA VAL A 3 -24.66 24.87 4.82
C VAL A 3 -23.96 23.86 5.70
N ALA A 4 -23.97 22.59 5.28
CA ALA A 4 -23.16 21.56 5.89
C ALA A 4 -21.73 22.11 5.95
N SER A 5 -21.23 22.34 7.17
CA SER A 5 -19.81 22.48 7.40
C SER A 5 -19.19 21.25 6.78
N MET A 6 -18.57 21.42 5.61
CA MET A 6 -17.68 20.43 5.04
C MET A 6 -16.52 20.39 6.01
N ALA A 7 -16.64 19.55 7.04
CA ALA A 7 -15.55 19.25 7.94
C ALA A 7 -14.41 18.83 7.01
N SER A 8 -13.35 19.64 6.95
CA SER A 8 -12.12 19.22 6.30
C SER A 8 -11.83 17.81 6.83
N PRO A 9 -11.71 16.79 5.95
CA PRO A 9 -11.45 15.45 6.42
C PRO A 9 -10.22 15.52 7.31
N SER A 10 -10.30 14.94 8.52
CA SER A 10 -9.14 14.92 9.42
C SER A 10 -7.94 14.37 8.66
N VAL A 11 -6.74 14.85 8.99
CA VAL A 11 -5.52 14.42 8.29
C VAL A 11 -5.42 12.89 8.27
N GLU A 12 -5.83 12.23 9.35
CA GLU A 12 -5.91 10.77 9.45
C GLU A 12 -6.81 10.14 8.38
N ALA A 13 -7.97 10.73 8.09
CA ALA A 13 -8.87 10.25 7.04
C ALA A 13 -8.28 10.48 5.64
N GLN A 14 -7.51 11.54 5.45
CA GLN A 14 -6.79 11.80 4.19
C GLN A 14 -5.65 10.80 3.98
N VAL A 15 -4.90 10.50 5.05
CA VAL A 15 -3.87 9.45 5.05
C VAL A 15 -4.50 8.10 4.74
N ALA A 16 -5.59 7.72 5.41
CA ALA A 16 -6.30 6.47 5.13
C ALA A 16 -6.70 6.38 3.65
N ALA A 17 -7.38 7.41 3.12
CA ALA A 17 -7.78 7.43 1.72
C ALA A 17 -6.59 7.32 0.75
N ALA A 18 -5.45 7.93 1.08
CA ALA A 18 -4.24 7.86 0.27
C ALA A 18 -3.59 6.48 0.31
N VAL A 19 -3.49 5.85 1.48
CA VAL A 19 -3.01 4.46 1.61
C VAL A 19 -3.89 3.53 0.79
N HIS A 20 -5.22 3.57 0.96
CA HIS A 20 -6.15 2.77 0.15
C HIS A 20 -5.92 2.97 -1.36
N CYS A 21 -5.82 4.23 -1.80
CA CYS A 21 -5.52 4.58 -3.19
C CYS A 21 -4.26 3.93 -3.76
N ILE A 22 -3.21 3.82 -2.95
CA ILE A 22 -1.91 3.29 -3.36
C ILE A 22 -2.02 1.77 -3.57
N PHE A 23 -2.61 1.07 -2.60
CA PHE A 23 -2.75 -0.38 -2.66
C PHE A 23 -3.71 -0.82 -3.77
N GLU A 24 -4.76 -0.04 -4.04
CA GLU A 24 -5.67 -0.26 -5.18
C GLU A 24 -4.98 -0.09 -6.54
N ARG A 25 -3.96 0.77 -6.64
CA ARG A 25 -3.21 0.99 -7.89
C ARG A 25 -1.96 0.14 -8.01
N TRP A 26 -1.58 -0.55 -6.96
CA TRP A 26 -0.37 -1.38 -6.97
C TRP A 26 -0.60 -2.63 -7.80
N THR A 27 -0.06 -2.62 -9.02
CA THR A 27 -0.32 -3.66 -10.03
C THR A 27 0.08 -5.05 -9.55
N ALA A 28 1.19 -5.20 -8.81
CA ALA A 28 1.61 -6.51 -8.29
C ALA A 28 0.58 -7.11 -7.32
N LEU A 29 0.00 -6.27 -6.45
CA LEU A 29 -1.06 -6.67 -5.53
C LEU A 29 -2.36 -6.97 -6.26
N GLN A 30 -2.77 -6.11 -7.21
CA GLN A 30 -3.98 -6.33 -8.00
C GLN A 30 -3.90 -7.62 -8.82
N LEU A 31 -2.75 -7.90 -9.45
CA LEU A 31 -2.51 -9.16 -10.17
C LEU A 31 -2.60 -10.38 -9.26
N ALA A 32 -2.06 -10.30 -8.03
CA ALA A 32 -2.20 -11.40 -7.09
C ALA A 32 -3.66 -11.66 -6.68
N ILE A 33 -4.45 -10.60 -6.49
CA ILE A 33 -5.89 -10.72 -6.19
C ILE A 33 -6.65 -11.30 -7.40
N ASP A 34 -6.45 -10.74 -8.60
CA ASP A 34 -7.14 -11.16 -9.84
C ASP A 34 -6.82 -12.62 -10.21
N ASN A 35 -5.60 -13.08 -9.92
CA ASN A 35 -5.18 -14.45 -10.20
C ASN A 35 -5.32 -15.39 -8.99
N GLU A 36 -5.91 -14.93 -7.89
CA GLU A 36 -6.10 -15.69 -6.64
C GLU A 36 -4.77 -16.28 -6.10
N TRP A 37 -3.66 -15.58 -6.33
CA TRP A 37 -2.37 -15.90 -5.72
C TRP A 37 -2.48 -15.58 -4.22
N GLY A 38 -2.41 -16.63 -3.38
CA GLY A 38 -2.75 -16.56 -1.95
C GLY A 38 -4.02 -17.34 -1.56
N GLY A 39 -4.77 -17.87 -2.53
CA GLY A 39 -5.96 -18.71 -2.31
C GLY A 39 -7.20 -17.92 -1.88
N ASP A 40 -8.24 -18.62 -1.42
CA ASP A 40 -9.59 -18.07 -1.14
C ASP A 40 -9.63 -16.92 -0.13
N HIS A 41 -8.55 -16.68 0.61
CA HIS A 41 -8.46 -15.66 1.66
C HIS A 41 -7.79 -14.36 1.19
N ALA A 42 -7.35 -14.26 -0.07
CA ALA A 42 -6.63 -13.10 -0.60
C ALA A 42 -7.34 -11.77 -0.29
N GLY A 43 -8.66 -11.68 -0.44
CA GLY A 43 -9.43 -10.48 -0.12
C GLY A 43 -9.40 -10.08 1.37
N GLN A 44 -9.30 -11.05 2.28
CA GLN A 44 -9.15 -10.81 3.72
C GLN A 44 -7.75 -10.31 4.06
N HIS A 45 -6.74 -10.82 3.37
CA HIS A 45 -5.35 -10.38 3.50
C HIS A 45 -5.15 -8.94 3.02
N VAL A 46 -5.87 -8.49 1.98
CA VAL A 46 -5.78 -7.08 1.50
C VAL A 46 -6.23 -6.11 2.56
N GLY A 47 -7.38 -6.37 3.21
CA GLY A 47 -7.87 -5.51 4.28
C GLY A 47 -6.87 -5.39 5.43
N ALA A 48 -6.38 -6.55 5.91
CA ALA A 48 -5.37 -6.59 6.97
C ALA A 48 -4.06 -5.90 6.56
N PHE A 49 -3.66 -6.00 5.29
CA PHE A 49 -2.44 -5.38 4.78
C PHE A 49 -2.56 -3.85 4.75
N VAL A 50 -3.69 -3.33 4.28
CA VAL A 50 -3.96 -1.89 4.29
C VAL A 50 -4.05 -1.35 5.71
N ASP A 51 -4.72 -2.06 6.61
CA ASP A 51 -4.80 -1.70 8.03
C ASP A 51 -3.43 -1.68 8.70
N ALA A 52 -2.56 -2.65 8.39
CA ALA A 52 -1.18 -2.70 8.89
C ALA A 52 -0.37 -1.49 8.40
N ALA A 53 -0.43 -1.18 7.11
CA ALA A 53 0.25 -0.02 6.53
C ALA A 53 -0.27 1.31 7.15
N LEU A 54 -1.59 1.43 7.33
CA LEU A 54 -2.20 2.61 7.95
C LEU A 54 -1.77 2.77 9.41
N ALA A 55 -1.76 1.67 10.18
CA ALA A 55 -1.27 1.67 11.55
C ALA A 55 0.21 2.08 11.60
N LEU A 56 1.01 1.65 10.63
CA LEU A 56 2.42 2.02 10.51
C LEU A 56 2.58 3.54 10.34
N VAL A 57 1.83 4.12 9.41
CA VAL A 57 1.89 5.56 9.11
C VAL A 57 1.37 6.41 10.27
N LEU A 58 0.26 6.02 10.90
CA LEU A 58 -0.41 6.84 11.92
C LEU A 58 0.10 6.64 13.35
N ARG A 59 0.49 5.41 13.71
CA ARG A 59 0.75 5.02 15.11
C ARG A 59 2.23 4.83 15.44
N THR A 60 3.07 4.63 14.43
CA THR A 60 4.51 4.46 14.65
C THR A 60 5.15 5.84 14.84
N GLU A 61 6.10 5.95 15.75
CA GLU A 61 6.82 7.22 15.95
C GLU A 61 7.84 7.49 14.84
N ARG A 62 8.44 6.41 14.33
CA ARG A 62 9.51 6.42 13.34
C ARG A 62 9.41 5.18 12.47
N VAL A 63 9.34 5.40 11.17
CA VAL A 63 9.35 4.33 10.16
C VAL A 63 10.67 4.39 9.41
N TYR A 64 11.32 3.25 9.25
CA TYR A 64 12.53 3.12 8.43
C TYR A 64 12.16 2.55 7.06
N PHE A 65 12.79 3.08 6.02
CA PHE A 65 12.53 2.66 4.65
C PHE A 65 12.77 1.16 4.44
N ASP A 66 13.94 0.65 4.87
CA ASP A 66 14.31 -0.75 4.69
C ASP A 66 13.33 -1.70 5.41
N GLU A 67 12.96 -1.40 6.66
CA GLU A 67 12.00 -2.21 7.42
C GLU A 67 10.60 -2.20 6.80
N LEU A 68 10.22 -1.06 6.21
CA LEU A 68 8.94 -0.91 5.53
C LEU A 68 8.93 -1.69 4.22
N ALA A 69 9.99 -1.60 3.42
CA ALA A 69 10.14 -2.34 2.18
C ALA A 69 10.17 -3.86 2.44
N ASP A 70 10.96 -4.32 3.42
CA ASP A 70 11.02 -5.73 3.82
C ASP A 70 9.65 -6.26 4.29
N MET A 71 8.88 -5.43 5.02
CA MET A 71 7.53 -5.80 5.45
C MET A 71 6.56 -5.92 4.27
N LEU A 72 6.60 -4.98 3.33
CA LEU A 72 5.77 -5.01 2.13
C LEU A 72 6.07 -6.23 1.25
N ASP A 73 7.35 -6.53 1.01
CA ASP A 73 7.79 -7.69 0.22
C ASP A 73 7.43 -9.01 0.92
N GLY A 74 7.68 -9.09 2.24
CA GLY A 74 7.30 -10.24 3.05
C GLY A 74 5.80 -10.53 3.00
N VAL A 75 4.95 -9.50 3.06
CA VAL A 75 3.50 -9.69 2.93
C VAL A 75 3.10 -10.17 1.53
N LEU A 76 3.68 -9.62 0.47
CA LEU A 76 3.44 -10.09 -0.90
C LEU A 76 3.80 -11.58 -1.05
N LEU A 77 4.95 -11.98 -0.52
CA LEU A 77 5.42 -13.35 -0.61
C LEU A 77 4.59 -14.32 0.24
N GLU A 78 4.32 -13.97 1.50
CA GLU A 78 3.68 -14.87 2.46
C GLU A 78 2.15 -14.94 2.30
N GLN A 79 1.50 -13.80 2.03
CA GLN A 79 0.03 -13.72 2.02
C GLN A 79 -0.54 -13.78 0.61
N PHE A 80 0.18 -13.22 -0.37
CA PHE A 80 -0.27 -13.13 -1.77
C PHE A 80 0.49 -14.08 -2.70
N ALA A 81 1.41 -14.89 -2.17
CA ALA A 81 2.23 -15.82 -2.93
C ALA A 81 2.78 -15.20 -4.23
N THR A 82 3.20 -13.94 -4.15
CA THR A 82 3.66 -13.14 -5.30
C THR A 82 4.95 -12.44 -4.93
N GLN A 83 5.79 -12.19 -5.92
CA GLN A 83 6.97 -11.36 -5.75
C GLN A 83 6.89 -10.22 -6.77
N ALA A 84 7.13 -8.99 -6.32
CA ALA A 84 7.34 -7.88 -7.22
C ALA A 84 8.72 -8.02 -7.86
N GLU A 85 8.78 -8.12 -9.19
CA GLU A 85 10.05 -8.10 -9.93
C GLU A 85 10.36 -6.69 -10.47
N ASP A 86 9.47 -5.73 -10.22
CA ASP A 86 9.70 -4.31 -10.39
C ASP A 86 10.07 -3.67 -9.04
N ASP A 87 10.82 -2.56 -9.06
CA ASP A 87 11.14 -1.75 -7.87
C ASP A 87 9.87 -1.07 -7.27
N SER A 88 8.69 -1.70 -7.41
CA SER A 88 7.41 -1.17 -6.96
C SER A 88 7.29 -1.24 -5.45
N VAL A 89 7.86 -2.26 -4.79
CA VAL A 89 7.89 -2.34 -3.32
C VAL A 89 8.57 -1.11 -2.73
N GLU A 90 9.73 -0.74 -3.27
CA GLU A 90 10.54 0.40 -2.86
C GLU A 90 9.78 1.72 -3.08
N GLN A 91 9.15 1.88 -4.25
CA GLN A 91 8.34 3.08 -4.54
C GLN A 91 7.16 3.24 -3.58
N ILE A 92 6.48 2.13 -3.24
CA ILE A 92 5.35 2.13 -2.31
C ILE A 92 5.85 2.43 -0.88
N ALA A 93 6.97 1.85 -0.48
CA ALA A 93 7.62 2.11 0.81
C ALA A 93 8.02 3.59 0.95
N GLU A 94 8.69 4.16 -0.06
CA GLU A 94 9.06 5.58 -0.08
C GLU A 94 7.82 6.47 0.08
N ARG A 95 6.74 6.16 -0.65
CA ARG A 95 5.52 6.96 -0.60
C ARG A 95 4.83 6.91 0.76
N LEU A 96 4.79 5.74 1.38
CA LEU A 96 4.26 5.55 2.73
C LEU A 96 5.10 6.29 3.79
N LEU A 97 6.43 6.26 3.64
CA LEU A 97 7.36 6.99 4.50
C LEU A 97 7.17 8.51 4.38
N ASP A 98 7.00 9.03 3.17
CA ASP A 98 6.70 10.44 2.94
C ASP A 98 5.38 10.86 3.60
N MET A 99 4.33 10.05 3.46
CA MET A 99 3.05 10.32 4.12
C MET A 99 3.17 10.29 5.64
N HIS A 100 3.98 9.39 6.20
CA HIS A 100 4.29 9.37 7.62
C HIS A 100 4.97 10.67 8.06
N ASN A 101 5.98 11.14 7.32
CA ASN A 101 6.68 12.39 7.61
C ASN A 101 5.76 13.62 7.47
N GLU A 102 4.91 13.68 6.45
CA GLU A 102 3.89 14.73 6.25
C GLU A 102 2.93 14.77 7.45
N TYR A 103 2.38 13.61 7.84
CA TYR A 103 1.47 13.47 8.99
C TYR A 103 2.12 13.92 10.30
N ARG A 104 3.36 13.49 10.56
CA ARG A 104 4.13 13.87 11.76
C ARG A 104 4.47 15.36 11.79
N SER A 105 4.61 15.97 10.62
CA SER A 105 4.83 17.41 10.45
C SER A 105 3.53 18.23 10.56
N GLY A 106 2.38 17.60 10.77
CA GLY A 106 1.06 18.25 10.84
C GLY A 106 0.51 18.69 9.48
N HIS A 107 1.10 18.20 8.38
CA HIS A 107 0.65 18.47 7.03
C HIS A 107 -0.26 17.34 6.55
N ALA A 108 -1.28 17.69 5.77
CA ALA A 108 -2.04 16.68 5.06
C ALA A 108 -1.18 16.06 3.96
N PRO A 109 -1.26 14.73 3.75
CA PRO A 109 -0.54 14.11 2.65
C PRO A 109 -0.98 14.79 1.36
N THR A 110 -0.02 15.22 0.54
CA THR A 110 -0.33 15.90 -0.72
C THR A 110 -1.02 14.92 -1.66
N ALA A 111 -2.36 14.86 -1.62
CA ALA A 111 -3.19 13.97 -2.43
C ALA A 111 -2.94 14.13 -3.93
N ALA A 112 -2.52 15.32 -4.36
CA ALA A 112 -2.14 15.62 -5.75
C ALA A 112 -0.84 14.95 -6.21
N ALA A 113 0.11 14.65 -5.31
CA ALA A 113 1.33 13.90 -5.62
C ALA A 113 1.09 12.38 -5.61
N VAL A 114 0.18 11.89 -4.74
CA VAL A 114 -0.23 10.46 -4.69
C VAL A 114 -0.78 9.98 -6.03
N LEU A 115 -1.48 10.86 -6.77
CA LEU A 115 -2.19 10.49 -7.99
C LEU A 115 -1.32 10.48 -9.26
N VAL A 116 -0.19 11.18 -9.26
CA VAL A 116 0.62 11.36 -10.49
C VAL A 116 1.70 10.28 -10.64
N GLU A 117 2.27 9.77 -9.54
CA GLU A 117 3.40 8.84 -9.62
C GLU A 117 3.00 7.36 -9.37
N ALA A 118 2.01 7.09 -8.51
CA ALA A 118 1.59 5.70 -8.23
C ALA A 118 0.87 5.02 -9.41
N GLY A 119 0.44 5.79 -10.42
CA GLY A 119 -0.28 5.31 -11.60
C GLY A 119 0.56 5.21 -12.88
N THR A 120 1.83 5.61 -12.88
CA THR A 120 2.68 5.63 -14.09
C THR A 120 3.66 4.47 -14.19
N ALA A 121 3.81 3.64 -13.15
CA ALA A 121 4.36 2.29 -13.28
C ALA A 121 3.35 1.37 -13.98
N SER A 122 2.90 1.78 -15.16
CA SER A 122 1.99 1.03 -16.01
C SER A 122 2.81 0.09 -16.88
N ALA A 123 2.39 -1.17 -16.81
CA ALA A 123 2.38 -2.13 -17.90
C ALA A 123 3.75 -2.74 -18.30
N THR A 124 3.94 -4.00 -17.91
CA THR A 124 3.60 -5.12 -18.82
C THR A 124 4.01 -6.49 -18.25
N ARG A 125 4.90 -6.62 -17.25
CA ARG A 125 5.50 -7.93 -16.88
C ARG A 125 5.96 -8.15 -15.41
N ALA A 126 5.40 -7.51 -14.40
CA ALA A 126 6.11 -7.38 -13.12
C ALA A 126 5.86 -8.45 -12.03
N ALA A 127 4.70 -9.08 -11.96
CA ALA A 127 4.39 -10.00 -10.87
C ALA A 127 4.39 -11.44 -11.37
N THR A 128 5.22 -12.28 -10.76
CA THR A 128 5.18 -13.73 -10.95
C THR A 128 4.66 -14.41 -9.69
N PRO A 129 3.85 -15.48 -9.82
CA PRO A 129 3.46 -16.26 -8.66
C PRO A 129 4.73 -16.84 -8.05
N ALA A 130 4.95 -16.61 -6.77
CA ALA A 130 6.01 -17.24 -6.00
C ALA A 130 5.86 -18.75 -6.19
N LYS A 131 6.90 -19.38 -6.74
CA LYS A 131 6.88 -20.80 -7.15
C LYS A 131 6.17 -21.63 -6.10
N SER A 132 5.16 -22.37 -6.57
CA SER A 132 4.37 -23.32 -5.80
C SER A 132 5.20 -23.90 -4.67
N ARG A 133 4.79 -23.64 -3.43
CA ARG A 133 5.23 -24.42 -2.28
C ARG A 133 4.89 -25.87 -2.62
N ALA A 134 5.84 -26.55 -3.24
CA ALA A 134 5.83 -27.96 -3.47
C ALA A 134 5.80 -28.56 -2.07
N ILE A 135 4.61 -28.96 -1.66
CA ILE A 135 4.45 -29.87 -0.55
C ILE A 135 5.10 -31.18 -1.00
N GLU A 136 6.32 -31.41 -0.53
CA GLU A 136 6.93 -32.75 -0.48
C GLU A 136 6.27 -33.57 0.62
#